data_AF-A0A3Q1FHP7-F1
#
_entry.id   AF-A0A3Q1FHP7-F1
#
_cell.length_a   1.000
_cell.length_b   1.000
_cell.length_c   1.000
_cell.angle_alpha   90.00
_cell.angle_beta   90.00
_cell.angle_gamma   90.00
#
_symmetry.space_group_name_H-M   'P 1'
#
loop_
_entity.id
_entity.type
_entity.pdbx_description
1 polymer ?
#
loop_
_entity_poly.entity_id
_entity_poly.type
_entity_poly.pdbx_seq_one_letter_code
_entity_poly.pdbx_strand_id
1 'polypeptide(L)' 'LRKNPEAQFWTTYQLRSADWSIESLLHRWKLNCVEVELDQFDADGCDLAGSSLPGKHSIQMMIITQRTESGHG' A
#
# COMPACT_ATOMS: atom_id res chain seq x y z
N LEU A 1 -8.71 10.18 9.68
CA LEU A 1 -7.48 10.79 10.25
C LEU A 1 -7.78 12.01 11.12
N ARG A 2 -8.58 13.00 10.70
CA ARG A 2 -8.89 14.17 11.57
C ARG A 2 -9.54 13.86 12.94
N LYS A 3 -10.39 12.82 13.01
CA LYS A 3 -11.02 12.36 14.26
C LYS A 3 -10.23 11.28 15.01
N ASN A 4 -9.30 10.63 14.31
CA ASN A 4 -8.42 9.60 14.85
C ASN A 4 -7.09 9.70 14.09
N PRO A 5 -6.15 10.52 14.58
CA PRO A 5 -4.87 10.78 13.91
C PRO A 5 -3.98 9.54 13.81
N GLU A 6 -4.17 8.59 14.72
CA GLU A 6 -3.41 7.34 14.81
C GLU A 6 -4.01 6.20 13.96
N ALA A 7 -5.13 6.46 13.26
CA ALA A 7 -5.76 5.44 12.44
C ALA A 7 -4.82 4.99 11.31
N GLN A 8 -4.76 3.68 11.12
CA GLN A 8 -4.03 3.04 10.05
C GLN A 8 -5.01 2.38 9.09
N PHE A 9 -4.80 2.58 7.79
CA PHE A 9 -5.58 1.90 6.76
C PHE A 9 -4.70 0.89 6.07
N TRP A 10 -5.06 -0.38 6.20
CA TRP A 10 -4.38 -1.49 5.57
C TRP A 10 -5.06 -1.78 4.24
N THR A 11 -4.30 -1.83 3.15
CA THR A 11 -4.86 -2.07 1.82
C THR A 11 -3.92 -2.90 0.97
N THR A 12 -4.51 -3.69 0.06
CA THR A 12 -3.83 -4.47 -0.95
C THR A 12 -4.36 -4.07 -2.31
N TYR A 13 -3.48 -3.90 -3.30
CA TYR A 13 -3.88 -3.64 -4.67
C TYR A 13 -3.01 -4.41 -5.65
N GLN A 14 -3.55 -4.64 -6.84
CA GLN A 14 -2.79 -5.21 -7.95
C GLN A 14 -2.11 -4.09 -8.75
N LEU A 15 -0.79 -4.16 -8.90
CA LEU A 15 -0.02 -3.30 -9.79
C LEU A 15 -0.33 -3.67 -11.25
N ARG A 16 -0.75 -2.67 -12.05
CA ARG A 16 -1.08 -2.84 -13.48
C ARG A 16 -0.03 -2.23 -14.41
N SER A 17 0.71 -1.23 -13.94
CA SER A 17 1.82 -0.57 -14.64
C SER A 17 2.79 -0.07 -13.57
N ALA A 18 4.10 -0.27 -13.81
CA ALA A 18 5.15 0.25 -12.94
C ALA A 18 5.31 1.78 -13.04
N ASP A 19 4.76 2.39 -14.10
CA ASP A 19 4.90 3.81 -14.36
C ASP A 19 3.95 4.68 -13.52
N TRP A 20 2.91 4.07 -12.93
CA TRP A 20 1.87 4.76 -12.17
C TRP A 20 1.74 4.17 -10.77
N SER A 21 2.54 4.69 -9.83
CA SER A 21 2.45 4.35 -8.40
C SER A 21 1.42 5.21 -7.68
N ILE A 22 0.56 4.56 -6.88
CA ILE A 22 -0.40 5.22 -5.98
C ILE A 22 0.30 6.08 -4.91
N GLU A 23 1.57 5.80 -4.59
CA GLU A 23 2.36 6.54 -3.60
C GLU A 23 2.45 8.03 -3.93
N SER A 24 2.57 8.37 -5.21
CA SER A 24 2.60 9.76 -5.67
C SER A 24 1.30 10.51 -5.34
N LEU A 25 0.15 9.83 -5.40
CA LEU A 25 -1.15 10.38 -5.02
C LEU A 25 -1.28 10.50 -3.49
N LEU A 26 -0.84 9.47 -2.74
CA LEU A 26 -0.84 9.49 -1.28
C LEU A 26 0.01 10.65 -0.75
N HIS A 27 1.19 10.87 -1.35
CA HIS A 27 2.04 12.01 -1.03
C HIS A 27 1.33 13.34 -1.28
N ARG A 28 0.66 13.51 -2.43
CA ARG A 28 -0.13 14.71 -2.77
C ARG A 28 -1.28 14.96 -1.79
N TRP A 29 -1.85 13.92 -1.21
CA TRP A 29 -2.91 14.00 -0.21
C TRP A 29 -2.42 14.20 1.22
N LYS A 30 -1.10 14.40 1.43
CA LYS A 30 -0.48 14.49 2.75
C LYS A 30 -0.70 13.23 3.60
N LEU A 31 -0.58 12.08 2.96
CA LEU A 31 -0.61 10.78 3.61
C LEU A 31 0.78 10.16 3.56
N ASN A 32 1.07 9.30 4.54
CA ASN A 32 2.22 8.42 4.51
C ASN A 32 1.78 7.04 4.07
N CYS A 33 2.68 6.31 3.40
CA CYS A 33 2.51 4.92 3.03
C CYS A 33 3.78 4.14 3.39
N VAL A 34 3.60 2.95 3.92
CA VAL A 34 4.67 1.99 4.19
C VAL A 34 4.28 0.69 3.51
N GLU A 35 5.15 0.17 2.65
CA GLU A 35 4.96 -1.13 2.02
C GLU A 35 5.07 -2.23 3.07
N VAL A 36 4.20 -3.23 2.98
CA VAL A 36 4.22 -4.42 3.82
C VAL A 36 4.63 -5.58 2.94
N GLU A 37 5.73 -6.24 3.31
CA GLU A 37 6.21 -7.42 2.61
C GLU A 37 5.19 -8.56 2.75
N LEU A 38 4.74 -9.10 1.62
CA LEU A 38 3.73 -10.15 1.57
C LEU A 38 4.28 -11.54 1.96
N ASP A 39 5.60 -11.69 1.99
CA ASP A 39 6.30 -12.91 2.42
C ASP A 39 5.96 -13.28 3.88
N GLN A 40 5.75 -12.27 4.73
CA GLN A 40 5.31 -12.44 6.12
C GLN A 40 3.92 -13.09 6.23
N PHE A 41 3.15 -13.10 5.13
CA PHE A 41 1.81 -13.67 5.04
C PHE A 41 1.74 -14.90 4.13
N ASP A 42 2.89 -15.41 3.64
CA ASP A 42 2.95 -16.50 2.65
C ASP A 42 2.11 -16.19 1.39
N ALA A 43 2.06 -14.90 1.02
CA ALA A 43 1.21 -14.35 -0.04
C ALA A 43 2.00 -13.73 -1.20
N ASP A 44 3.31 -14.00 -1.28
CA ASP A 44 4.23 -13.59 -2.34
C ASP A 44 4.29 -14.59 -3.52
N GLY A 45 3.50 -15.67 -3.45
CA GLY A 45 3.37 -16.66 -4.51
C GLY A 45 2.81 -16.10 -5.82
N CYS A 46 3.22 -16.70 -6.94
CA CYS A 46 2.72 -16.35 -8.28
C CYS A 46 1.22 -16.64 -8.48
N ASP A 47 0.63 -17.50 -7.63
CA ASP A 47 -0.75 -17.95 -7.76
C ASP A 47 -1.70 -17.02 -7.01
N LEU A 48 -2.46 -16.22 -7.77
CA LEU A 48 -3.51 -15.40 -7.18
C LEU A 48 -4.67 -16.31 -6.74
N ALA A 49 -4.90 -16.40 -5.43
CA ALA A 49 -5.96 -17.23 -4.83
C ALA A 49 -5.93 -18.72 -5.27
N GLY A 50 -4.73 -19.28 -5.50
CA GLY A 50 -4.57 -20.66 -5.96
C GLY A 50 -4.90 -20.87 -7.44
N SER A 51 -5.00 -19.80 -8.23
CA SER A 51 -5.22 -19.86 -9.67
C SER A 51 -4.00 -19.36 -10.44
N SER A 52 -3.57 -20.14 -11.43
CA SER A 52 -2.48 -19.80 -12.35
C SER A 52 -2.99 -18.84 -13.44
N LEU A 53 -3.44 -17.65 -13.04
CA LEU A 53 -3.91 -16.65 -13.98
C LEU A 53 -2.75 -16.13 -14.84
N PRO A 54 -2.87 -16.14 -16.19
CA PRO A 54 -1.83 -15.63 -17.05
C PRO A 54 -1.75 -14.10 -16.93
N GLY A 55 -0.67 -13.64 -16.30
CA GLY A 55 -0.35 -12.22 -16.12
C GLY A 55 0.66 -12.07 -14.98
N LYS A 56 1.58 -11.11 -15.05
CA LYS A 56 2.36 -10.74 -13.87
C LYS A 56 1.43 -10.02 -12.90
N HIS A 57 0.86 -10.76 -11.95
CA HIS A 57 0.03 -10.21 -10.88
C HIS A 57 0.95 -9.82 -9.71
N SER A 58 1.56 -8.64 -9.77
CA SER A 58 2.25 -8.10 -8.59
C SER A 58 1.21 -7.49 -7.66
N ILE A 59 0.89 -8.19 -6.57
CA ILE A 59 0.10 -7.63 -5.48
C ILE A 59 1.05 -6.84 -4.58
N GLN A 60 0.64 -5.64 -4.19
CA GLN A 60 1.33 -4.85 -3.19
C GLN A 60 0.40 -4.59 -2.03
N MET A 61 0.98 -4.55 -0.84
CA MET A 61 0.28 -4.22 0.39
C MET A 61 0.93 -3.01 1.02
N MET A 62 0.11 -2.12 1.58
CA MET A 62 0.63 -0.95 2.27
C MET A 62 -0.27 -0.53 3.43
N ILE A 63 0.37 0.12 4.39
CA ILE A 63 -0.30 0.80 5.50
C ILE A 63 -0.28 2.29 5.20
N ILE A 64 -1.46 2.90 5.15
CA ILE A 64 -1.64 4.33 4.92
C ILE A 64 -1.97 4.99 6.25
N THR A 65 -1.22 6.05 6.59
CA THR A 65 -1.39 6.83 7.81
C THR A 65 -1.46 8.34 7.50
N GLN A 66 -1.92 9.13 8.47
CA GLN A 66 -1.82 10.59 8.35
C GLN A 66 -0.35 10.98 8.38
N ARG A 67 0.05 11.87 7.46
CA ARG A 67 1.30 12.59 7.67
C ARG A 67 1.09 13.56 8.83
N THR A 68 1.68 13.27 9.98
CA THR A 68 1.87 14.25 11.03
C THR A 68 2.86 15.28 10.50
N GLU A 69 2.39 16.49 10.21
CA GLU A 69 3.29 17.64 10.08
C GLU A 69 3.92 17.80 11.47
N SER A 70 5.15 17.33 11.65
CA SER A 70 5.94 17.60 12.85
C SER A 70 6.04 19.12 12.97
N GLY A 71 5.22 19.70 13.84
CA GLY A 71 5.23 21.13 14.13
C GLY A 71 6.66 21.50 14.52
N HIS A 72 7.31 22.29 13.68
CA HIS A 72 8.44 23.09 14.12
C HIS A 72 7.84 24.19 15.01
N GLY A 73 8.04 24.05 16.31
CA GLY A 73 7.90 25.15 17.27
C GLY A 73 9.00 26.18 17.10
#